data_AF-A0A424PWT5-F1
#
_entry.id   AF-A0A424PWT5-F1
#
_cell.length_a   1.000
_cell.length_b   1.000
_cell.length_c   1.000
_cell.angle_alpha   90.00
_cell.angle_beta   90.00
_cell.angle_gamma   90.00
#
_symmetry.space_group_name_H-M   'P 1'
#
loop_
_entity.id
_entity.type
_entity.pdbx_description
1 polymer ?
#
loop_
_entity_poly.entity_id
_entity_poly.type
_entity_poly.pdbx_seq_one_letter_code
_entity_poly.pdbx_strand_id
1 'polypeptide(L)'
;MDDGAPMFTMVKSKTVGDAPQELSEKSQGLLETLTMLCSFYSAEDLASFLFTPMFSELARQDEVWLGFEIGLYVDHTKTLELFPSHVELLLVDNASTGVFSESIHRCVDEQDVVQQLENWYSVVHSADARFE
;
A
#
# COMPACT_ATOMS: atom_id res chain seq x y z
N MET A 1 -7.62 -22.81 -5.13
CA MET A 1 -8.67 -21.89 -4.68
C MET A 1 -8.22 -21.47 -3.31
N ASP A 2 -7.72 -20.24 -3.17
CA ASP A 2 -7.30 -19.76 -1.86
C ASP A 2 -8.57 -19.39 -1.07
N ASP A 3 -8.69 -19.93 0.13
CA ASP A 3 -9.93 -20.16 0.90
C ASP A 3 -10.49 -18.87 1.53
N GLY A 4 -10.84 -17.87 0.73
CA GLY A 4 -11.55 -16.67 1.20
C GLY A 4 -10.84 -15.89 2.31
N ALA A 5 -9.51 -16.01 2.40
CA ALA A 5 -8.68 -15.22 3.31
C ALA A 5 -8.24 -13.93 2.60
N PRO A 6 -7.99 -12.84 3.36
CA PRO A 6 -7.39 -11.65 2.79
C PRO A 6 -6.00 -11.94 2.19
N MET A 7 -5.63 -11.24 1.11
CA MET A 7 -4.31 -11.33 0.50
C MET A 7 -3.34 -10.33 1.11
N PHE A 8 -3.80 -9.10 1.35
CA PHE A 8 -2.97 -7.99 1.78
C PHE A 8 -3.46 -7.39 3.09
N THR A 9 -2.53 -6.73 3.77
CA THR A 9 -2.81 -5.86 4.90
C THR A 9 -2.24 -4.48 4.59
N MET A 10 -2.84 -3.44 5.15
CA MET A 10 -2.27 -2.10 5.09
C MET A 10 -2.46 -1.41 6.44
N VAL A 11 -1.42 -0.71 6.87
CA VAL A 11 -1.44 0.11 8.09
C VAL A 11 -0.61 1.36 7.88
N LYS A 12 -1.00 2.47 8.52
CA LYS A 12 -0.18 3.66 8.62
C LYS A 12 1.10 3.31 9.37
N SER A 13 2.24 3.45 8.71
CA SER A 13 3.56 3.12 9.29
C SER A 13 4.27 4.34 9.85
N LYS A 14 4.18 5.49 9.17
CA LYS A 14 4.92 6.71 9.56
C LYS A 14 4.26 7.98 9.07
N THR A 15 4.65 9.08 9.71
CA THR A 15 4.42 10.45 9.23
C THR A 15 5.77 10.97 8.73
N VAL A 16 5.82 11.39 7.47
CA VAL A 16 7.08 11.77 6.78
C VAL A 16 7.21 13.27 6.52
N GLY A 17 6.11 13.99 6.58
CA GLY A 17 6.03 15.43 6.36
C GLY A 17 5.08 16.09 7.34
N ASP A 18 4.87 17.39 7.15
CA ASP A 18 3.93 18.14 7.96
C ASP A 18 2.49 17.74 7.63
N ALA A 19 1.68 17.53 8.67
CA ALA A 19 0.27 17.25 8.47
C ALA A 19 -0.43 18.47 7.83
N PRO A 20 -1.44 18.27 6.97
CA PRO A 20 -2.26 19.36 6.46
C PRO A 20 -2.84 20.20 7.61
N GLN A 21 -2.94 21.52 7.41
CA GLN A 21 -3.40 22.45 8.47
C GLN A 21 -4.79 22.09 9.01
N GLU A 22 -5.68 21.57 8.16
CA GLU A 22 -7.01 21.12 8.56
C GLU A 22 -7.38 19.82 7.85
N LEU A 23 -7.52 18.72 8.61
CA LEU A 23 -8.13 17.48 8.13
C LEU A 23 -9.63 17.50 8.44
N SER A 24 -10.47 17.15 7.48
CA SER A 24 -11.91 16.95 7.69
C SER A 24 -12.16 15.86 8.74
N GLU A 25 -13.30 15.91 9.45
CA GLU A 25 -13.67 14.87 10.43
C GLU A 25 -13.67 13.45 9.80
N LYS A 26 -14.03 13.36 8.51
CA LYS A 26 -13.98 12.12 7.74
C LYS A 26 -12.55 11.65 7.53
N SER A 27 -11.65 12.54 7.14
CA SER A 27 -10.23 12.22 6.95
C SER A 27 -9.58 11.81 8.27
N GLN A 28 -9.92 12.46 9.38
CA GLN A 28 -9.46 12.07 10.72
C GLN A 28 -9.94 10.65 11.09
N GLY A 29 -11.22 10.35 10.91
CA GLY A 29 -11.76 9.00 11.19
C GLY A 29 -11.14 7.92 10.29
N LEU A 30 -10.88 8.24 9.02
CA LEU A 30 -10.15 7.33 8.12
C LEU A 30 -8.71 7.12 8.59
N LEU A 31 -8.01 8.17 9.00
CA LEU A 31 -6.64 8.07 9.52
C LEU A 31 -6.56 7.21 10.79
N GLU A 32 -7.51 7.36 11.71
CA GLU A 32 -7.62 6.51 12.90
C GLU A 32 -7.85 5.06 12.51
N THR A 33 -8.72 4.81 11.52
CA THR A 33 -8.98 3.47 10.99
C THR A 33 -7.71 2.86 10.37
N LEU A 34 -6.97 3.64 9.57
CA LEU A 34 -5.73 3.21 8.94
C LEU A 34 -4.56 3.06 9.93
N THR A 35 -4.68 3.61 11.15
CA THR A 35 -3.73 3.33 12.24
C THR A 35 -3.94 1.92 12.79
N MET A 36 -5.13 1.34 12.60
CA MET A 36 -5.37 -0.09 12.80
C MET A 36 -5.06 -0.85 11.51
N LEU A 37 -4.57 -2.08 11.66
CA LEU A 37 -4.28 -2.96 10.53
C LEU A 37 -5.58 -3.25 9.75
N CYS A 38 -5.65 -2.80 8.50
CA CYS A 38 -6.75 -3.09 7.58
C CYS A 38 -6.37 -4.27 6.69
N SER A 39 -7.32 -5.17 6.38
CA SER A 39 -7.09 -6.33 5.51
C SER A 39 -7.88 -6.20 4.21
N PHE A 40 -7.31 -6.65 3.10
CA PHE A 40 -7.87 -6.55 1.75
C PHE A 40 -7.88 -7.93 1.09
N TYR A 41 -8.97 -8.28 0.43
CA TYR A 41 -9.15 -9.62 -0.15
C TYR A 41 -8.41 -9.83 -1.46
N SER A 42 -8.16 -8.75 -2.21
CA SER A 42 -7.41 -8.81 -3.46
C SER A 42 -6.53 -7.58 -3.67
N ALA A 43 -5.65 -7.64 -4.66
CA ALA A 43 -4.91 -6.48 -5.15
C ALA A 43 -5.86 -5.41 -5.69
N GLU A 44 -6.96 -5.82 -6.33
CA GLU A 44 -8.02 -4.95 -6.83
C GLU A 44 -8.70 -4.18 -5.69
N ASP A 45 -9.10 -4.85 -4.60
CA ASP A 45 -9.73 -4.19 -3.45
C ASP A 45 -8.83 -3.13 -2.82
N LEU A 46 -7.54 -3.45 -2.67
CA LEU A 46 -6.55 -2.51 -2.15
C LEU A 46 -6.35 -1.34 -3.11
N ALA A 47 -6.15 -1.60 -4.41
CA ALA A 47 -5.98 -0.56 -5.41
C ALA A 47 -7.20 0.35 -5.50
N SER A 48 -8.41 -0.21 -5.61
CA SER A 48 -9.66 0.56 -5.61
C SER A 48 -9.78 1.44 -4.36
N PHE A 49 -9.41 0.93 -3.18
CA PHE A 49 -9.36 1.74 -1.95
C PHE A 49 -8.42 2.95 -2.09
N LEU A 50 -7.19 2.74 -2.60
CA LEU A 50 -6.18 3.78 -2.78
C LEU A 50 -6.56 4.87 -3.79
N PHE A 51 -7.51 4.59 -4.68
CA PHE A 51 -8.05 5.55 -5.65
C PHE A 51 -9.43 6.11 -5.27
N THR A 52 -9.95 5.76 -4.09
CA THR A 52 -11.18 6.39 -3.60
C THR A 52 -11.00 7.89 -3.34
N PRO A 53 -12.09 8.67 -3.45
CA PRO A 53 -12.07 10.08 -3.04
C PRO A 53 -11.67 10.26 -1.57
N MET A 54 -12.10 9.36 -0.67
CA MET A 54 -11.79 9.47 0.76
C MET A 54 -10.30 9.27 1.08
N PHE A 55 -9.64 8.31 0.42
CA PHE A 55 -8.21 8.11 0.59
C PHE A 55 -7.42 9.25 -0.03
N SER A 56 -7.85 9.73 -1.21
CA SER A 56 -7.21 10.85 -1.89
C SER A 56 -7.29 12.14 -1.06
N GLU A 57 -8.46 12.44 -0.49
CA GLU A 57 -8.66 13.59 0.41
C GLU A 57 -7.76 13.51 1.66
N LEU A 58 -7.50 12.31 2.19
CA LEU A 58 -6.61 12.16 3.35
C LEU A 58 -5.13 12.26 2.95
N ALA A 59 -4.71 11.48 1.96
CA ALA A 59 -3.31 11.09 1.80
C ALA A 59 -2.65 11.59 0.51
N ARG A 60 -3.42 11.95 -0.53
CA ARG A 60 -2.89 12.48 -1.81
C ARG A 60 -2.84 14.00 -1.82
N GLN A 61 -2.10 14.55 -0.86
CA GLN A 61 -1.87 15.98 -0.71
C GLN A 61 -0.72 16.45 -1.59
N ASP A 62 -0.56 17.77 -1.76
CA ASP A 62 0.55 18.37 -2.52
C ASP A 62 1.92 17.88 -2.01
N GLU A 63 2.09 17.83 -0.69
CA GLU A 63 3.27 17.28 -0.04
C GLU A 63 2.96 15.92 0.59
N VAL A 64 3.86 14.95 0.38
CA VAL A 64 3.76 13.63 1.00
C VAL A 64 3.97 13.77 2.50
N TRP A 65 2.97 13.39 3.28
CA TRP A 65 3.02 13.49 4.74
C TRP A 65 2.75 12.16 5.46
N LEU A 66 2.17 11.18 4.77
CA LEU A 66 1.92 9.82 5.28
C LEU A 66 2.73 8.77 4.53
N GLY A 67 3.22 7.79 5.29
CA GLY A 67 3.70 6.51 4.77
C GLY A 67 2.85 5.38 5.32
N PHE A 68 2.54 4.42 4.45
CA PHE A 68 1.82 3.20 4.80
C PHE A 68 2.73 1.99 4.58
N GLU A 69 2.47 0.92 5.30
CA GLU A 69 3.05 -0.39 5.07
C GLU A 69 1.97 -1.29 4.49
N ILE A 70 2.26 -1.93 3.36
CA ILE A 70 1.43 -2.99 2.76
C ILE A 70 2.12 -4.31 3.05
N GLY A 71 1.49 -5.18 3.82
CA GLY A 71 2.02 -6.50 4.17
C GLY A 71 1.27 -7.64 3.50
N LEU A 72 1.94 -8.77 3.29
CA LEU A 72 1.27 -10.02 2.93
C LEU A 72 0.47 -10.53 4.14
N TYR A 73 -0.81 -10.89 3.95
CA TYR A 73 -1.67 -11.31 5.05
C TYR A 73 -1.19 -12.58 5.75
N VAL A 74 -0.69 -13.56 4.98
CA VAL A 74 -0.19 -14.83 5.52
C VAL A 74 1.22 -14.75 6.12
N ASP A 75 1.95 -13.65 5.86
CA ASP A 75 3.33 -13.46 6.31
C ASP A 75 3.66 -11.96 6.38
N HIS A 76 3.39 -11.36 7.54
CA HIS A 76 3.60 -9.93 7.77
C HIS A 76 5.08 -9.51 7.80
N THR A 77 6.03 -10.42 7.61
CA THR A 77 7.44 -10.05 7.44
C THR A 77 7.76 -9.59 6.01
N LYS A 78 6.87 -9.90 5.05
CA LYS A 78 6.93 -9.42 3.67
C LYS A 78 6.10 -8.17 3.54
N THR A 79 6.76 -7.04 3.34
CA THR A 79 6.11 -5.74 3.28
C THR A 79 6.64 -4.86 2.14
N LEU A 80 5.78 -3.96 1.67
CA LEU A 80 6.07 -2.82 0.83
C LEU A 80 5.76 -1.55 1.62
N GLU A 81 6.46 -0.46 1.31
CA GLU A 81 6.03 0.87 1.73
C GLU A 81 5.25 1.55 0.62
N LEU A 82 4.22 2.30 1.01
CA LEU A 82 3.40 3.10 0.12
C LEU A 82 3.47 4.56 0.55
N PHE A 83 3.83 5.44 -0.39
CA PHE A 83 3.79 6.89 -0.21
C PHE A 83 2.87 7.52 -1.25
N PRO A 84 1.66 7.93 -0.86
CA PRO A 84 0.76 8.64 -1.74
C PRO A 84 1.16 10.11 -1.90
N SER A 85 1.13 10.61 -3.13
CA SER A 85 1.23 12.03 -3.46
C SER A 85 0.00 12.47 -4.26
N HIS A 86 -0.13 13.77 -4.51
CA HIS A 86 -1.19 14.31 -5.38
C HIS A 86 -1.16 13.73 -6.81
N VAL A 87 0.03 13.40 -7.35
CA VAL A 87 0.18 12.98 -8.75
C VAL A 87 0.25 11.46 -8.90
N GLU A 88 1.01 10.80 -8.03
CA GLU A 88 1.33 9.38 -8.14
C GLU A 88 1.41 8.72 -6.77
N LEU A 89 1.31 7.39 -6.76
CA LEU A 89 1.63 6.55 -5.61
C LEU A 89 3.04 5.97 -5.79
N LEU A 90 3.85 6.01 -4.75
CA LEU A 90 5.14 5.33 -4.74
C LEU A 90 5.03 4.03 -3.96
N LEU A 91 5.33 2.91 -4.62
CA LEU A 91 5.56 1.61 -3.97
C LEU A 91 7.07 1.41 -3.80
N VAL A 92 7.49 1.06 -2.59
CA VAL A 92 8.90 0.84 -2.25
C VAL A 92 9.06 -0.55 -1.66
N ASP A 93 9.93 -1.34 -2.28
CA ASP A 93 10.28 -2.68 -1.86
C ASP A 93 11.61 -2.68 -1.11
N ASN A 94 11.56 -2.36 0.19
CA ASN A 94 12.77 -2.31 1.03
C ASN A 94 13.48 -3.68 1.13
N ALA A 95 12.78 -4.79 0.90
CA ALA A 95 13.39 -6.12 0.88
C ALA A 95 14.16 -6.40 -0.42
N SER A 96 14.02 -5.53 -1.44
CA SER A 96 14.67 -5.66 -2.75
C SER A 96 14.44 -7.06 -3.36
N THR A 97 13.17 -7.49 -3.36
CA THR A 97 12.72 -8.77 -3.91
C THR A 97 12.98 -8.89 -5.42
N GLY A 98 13.29 -7.78 -6.09
CA GLY A 98 13.59 -7.71 -7.52
C GLY A 98 12.38 -7.44 -8.40
N VAL A 99 11.21 -7.21 -7.81
CA VAL A 99 9.96 -6.91 -8.54
C VAL A 99 10.02 -5.51 -9.15
N PHE A 100 10.54 -4.52 -8.42
CA PHE A 100 10.67 -3.14 -8.89
C PHE A 100 12.11 -2.82 -9.29
N SER A 101 12.28 -2.10 -10.39
CA SER A 101 13.59 -1.56 -10.78
C SER A 101 14.05 -0.55 -9.72
N GLU A 102 15.25 -0.72 -9.17
CA GLU A 102 15.76 0.09 -8.06
C GLU A 102 14.89 0.05 -6.79
N SER A 103 14.08 -1.01 -6.63
CA SER A 103 13.20 -1.22 -5.47
C SER A 103 12.11 -0.16 -5.31
N ILE A 104 11.85 0.68 -6.32
CA ILE A 104 10.82 1.72 -6.27
C ILE A 104 10.01 1.67 -7.57
N HIS A 105 8.69 1.74 -7.46
CA HIS A 105 7.79 1.86 -8.60
C HIS A 105 6.80 3.00 -8.41
N ARG A 106 6.54 3.74 -9.50
CA ARG A 106 5.64 4.90 -9.53
C ARG A 106 4.34 4.49 -10.22
N CYS A 107 3.25 4.43 -9.46
CA CYS A 107 1.93 4.11 -10.00
C CYS A 107 1.12 5.38 -10.24
N VAL A 108 0.68 5.58 -11.47
CA VAL A 108 -0.13 6.74 -11.89
C VAL A 108 -1.62 6.42 -11.98
N ASP A 109 -1.98 5.14 -12.09
CA ASP A 109 -3.36 4.68 -12.21
C ASP A 109 -3.60 3.40 -11.40
N GLU A 110 -4.89 3.09 -11.23
CA GLU A 110 -5.34 1.95 -10.43
C GLU A 110 -4.91 0.62 -11.02
N GLN A 111 -4.91 0.49 -12.35
CA GLN A 111 -4.57 -0.74 -13.04
C GLN A 111 -3.08 -1.08 -12.85
N ASP A 112 -2.20 -0.09 -12.88
CA ASP A 112 -0.78 -0.28 -12.59
C ASP A 112 -0.56 -0.74 -11.15
N VAL A 113 -1.27 -0.16 -10.17
CA VAL A 113 -1.18 -0.65 -8.77
C VAL A 113 -1.58 -2.11 -8.66
N VAL A 114 -2.70 -2.52 -9.27
CA VAL A 114 -3.13 -3.93 -9.27
C VAL A 114 -2.03 -4.81 -9.84
N GLN A 115 -1.52 -4.46 -11.02
CA GLN A 115 -0.50 -5.25 -11.70
C GLN A 115 0.77 -5.38 -10.86
N GLN A 116 1.23 -4.30 -10.21
CA GLN A 116 2.42 -4.33 -9.37
C GLN A 116 2.21 -5.14 -8.08
N LEU A 117 1.06 -5.03 -7.44
CA LEU A 117 0.74 -5.80 -6.24
C LEU A 117 0.62 -7.30 -6.55
N GLU A 118 0.00 -7.67 -7.67
CA GLU A 118 -0.06 -9.06 -8.14
C GLU A 118 1.31 -9.62 -8.48
N ASN A 119 2.15 -8.83 -9.17
CA ASN A 119 3.51 -9.21 -9.48
C ASN A 119 4.32 -9.46 -8.21
N TRP A 120 4.26 -8.52 -7.26
CA TRP A 120 4.95 -8.64 -5.98
C TRP A 120 4.45 -9.87 -5.20
N TYR A 121 3.13 -10.04 -5.12
CA TYR A 121 2.51 -11.21 -4.49
C TYR A 121 3.02 -12.51 -5.11
N SER A 122 3.07 -12.62 -6.43
CA SER A 122 3.52 -13.84 -7.11
C SER A 122 4.95 -14.23 -6.74
N VAL A 123 5.84 -13.26 -6.50
CA VAL A 123 7.23 -13.50 -6.12
C VAL A 123 7.34 -13.89 -4.65
N VAL A 124 6.65 -13.17 -3.75
CA VAL A 124 6.83 -13.33 -2.30
C VAL A 124 5.91 -14.37 -1.66
N HIS A 125 4.79 -14.71 -2.31
CA HIS A 125 3.86 -15.77 -1.89
C HIS A 125 4.33 -17.15 -2.35
N SER A 126 5.12 -17.25 -3.42
CA SER A 126 5.67 -18.52 -3.89
C SER A 126 6.61 -19.12 -2.84
N ALA A 127 6.31 -20.35 -2.38
CA ALA A 127 7.07 -21.07 -1.37
C ALA A 127 8.55 -21.33 -1.74
N ASP A 128 8.91 -21.15 -3.01
CA ASP A 128 10.25 -21.34 -3.58
C ASP A 128 11.15 -20.08 -3.54
N ALA A 129 10.73 -18.97 -2.94
CA ALA A 129 11.61 -17.82 -2.68
C ALA A 129 12.64 -18.07 -1.54
N ARG A 130 12.81 -19.33 -1.12
CA ARG A 130 13.98 -19.79 -0.37
C ARG A 130 15.01 -20.25 -1.37
N PHE A 131 16.02 -19.40 -1.58
CA PHE A 131 17.36 -19.76 -2.07
C PHE A 131 17.60 -21.27 -2.28
N GLU A 132 17.74 -21.69 -3.54
CA GLU A 132 18.65 -22.76 -3.97
C GLU A 132 19.48 -22.27 -5.16
#